data_AF-A0A351X6N4-F1
#
_entry.id   AF-A0A351X6N4-F1
#
_cell.length_a   1.000
_cell.length_b   1.000
_cell.length_c   1.000
_cell.angle_alpha   90.00
_cell.angle_beta   90.00
_cell.angle_gamma   90.00
#
_symmetry.space_group_name_H-M   'P 1'
#
loop_
_entity.id
_entity.type
_entity.pdbx_description
1 polymer ?
#
loop_
_entity_poly.entity_id
_entity_poly.type
_entity_poly.pdbx_seq_one_letter_code
_entity_poly.pdbx_strand_id
1 'polypeptide(L)'
;MQLTFFTWILAFLPVLTVLALMLGLRWGGSRAGAVGWFTALIVAAVFFGAGPQLLTYAQVKAVLLSLDVLYIIWTALLLFHTAAEAGALTSIGRALTALTPDRMMQGLLLGWLFASFLQGMGGFGVPVAVAAPLLVSLGFSPIPAVVMALVGHGWAVNFGSLATSFQTLLAVTNLPGELL
;
A
#
# COMPACT_ATOMS: atom_id res chain seq x y z
N MET A 1 -20.31 20.07 19.17
CA MET A 1 -20.19 21.02 18.03
C MET A 1 -21.24 20.63 16.99
N GLN A 2 -21.93 21.59 16.36
CA GLN A 2 -22.93 21.26 15.34
C GLN A 2 -22.23 20.86 14.03
N LEU A 3 -22.68 19.76 13.40
CA LEU A 3 -22.15 19.27 12.13
C LEU A 3 -22.60 20.22 11.01
N THR A 4 -21.70 21.11 10.58
CA THR A 4 -21.93 22.06 9.48
C THR A 4 -20.98 21.77 8.34
N PHE A 5 -21.33 22.16 7.11
CA PHE A 5 -20.48 21.98 5.94
C PHE A 5 -19.06 22.55 6.13
N PHE A 6 -18.93 23.65 6.87
CA PHE A 6 -17.65 24.22 7.27
C PHE A 6 -16.80 23.27 8.12
N THR A 7 -17.39 22.64 9.15
CA THR A 7 -16.68 21.67 9.99
C THR A 7 -16.22 20.43 9.23
N TRP A 8 -16.98 20.01 8.20
CA TRP A 8 -16.57 18.93 7.31
C TRP A 8 -15.33 19.30 6.48
N ILE A 9 -15.31 20.48 5.86
CA ILE A 9 -14.14 20.95 5.09
C ILE A 9 -12.90 21.02 5.98
N LEU A 10 -13.03 21.55 7.19
CA LEU A 10 -11.92 21.62 8.15
C LEU A 10 -11.40 20.22 8.52
N ALA A 11 -12.29 19.26 8.77
CA ALA A 11 -11.91 17.88 9.08
C ALA A 11 -11.18 17.20 7.91
N PHE A 12 -11.53 17.52 6.66
CA PHE A 12 -10.85 16.99 5.47
C PHE A 12 -9.52 17.68 5.14
N LEU A 13 -9.27 18.87 5.69
CA LEU A 13 -8.12 19.70 5.34
C LEU A 13 -6.77 18.96 5.43
N PRO A 14 -6.47 18.18 6.49
CA PRO A 14 -5.22 17.42 6.56
C PRO A 14 -5.05 16.43 5.39
N VAL A 15 -6.11 15.73 5.02
CA VAL A 15 -6.08 14.78 3.90
C VAL A 15 -5.89 15.52 2.57
N LEU A 16 -6.62 16.61 2.37
CA LEU A 16 -6.50 17.46 1.19
C LEU A 16 -5.10 18.06 1.05
N THR A 17 -4.47 18.48 2.15
CA THR A 17 -3.08 18.98 2.11
C THR A 17 -2.10 17.91 1.65
N VAL A 18 -2.20 16.68 2.17
CA VAL A 18 -1.33 15.57 1.73
C VAL A 18 -1.53 15.30 0.24
N LEU A 19 -2.79 15.17 -0.22
CA LEU A 19 -3.10 14.92 -1.62
C LEU A 19 -2.62 16.04 -2.54
N ALA A 20 -2.83 17.30 -2.18
CA ALA A 20 -2.40 18.45 -2.97
C ALA A 20 -0.86 18.53 -3.07
N LEU A 21 -0.15 18.26 -1.98
CA LEU A 21 1.32 18.26 -1.97
C LEU A 21 1.91 17.10 -2.77
N MET A 22 1.31 15.90 -2.69
CA MET A 22 1.79 14.73 -3.42
C MET A 22 1.40 14.75 -4.90
N LEU A 23 0.17 15.11 -5.24
CA LEU A 23 -0.31 15.10 -6.63
C LEU A 23 0.09 16.37 -7.39
N GLY A 24 -0.05 17.53 -6.75
CA GLY A 24 0.24 18.83 -7.36
C GLY A 24 1.74 19.15 -7.35
N LEU A 25 2.35 19.16 -6.16
CA LEU A 25 3.76 19.54 -6.01
C LEU A 25 4.74 18.35 -6.11
N ARG A 26 4.23 17.11 -6.24
CA ARG A 26 5.04 15.88 -6.33
C ARG A 26 6.01 15.71 -5.16
N TRP A 27 5.62 16.17 -3.97
CA TRP A 27 6.42 15.98 -2.76
C TRP A 27 6.46 14.51 -2.36
N GLY A 28 7.60 14.08 -1.82
CA GLY A 28 7.70 12.76 -1.20
C GLY A 28 6.76 12.63 -0.01
N GLY A 29 6.21 11.42 0.18
CA GLY A 29 5.20 11.14 1.20
C GLY A 29 5.61 11.54 2.63
N SER A 30 6.90 11.48 2.96
CA SER A 30 7.41 11.93 4.27
C SER A 30 7.20 13.43 4.51
N ARG A 31 7.51 14.28 3.52
CA ARG A 31 7.32 15.74 3.62
C ARG A 31 5.84 16.10 3.60
N ALA A 32 5.07 15.50 2.70
CA ALA A 32 3.64 15.74 2.61
C ALA A 32 2.91 15.30 3.89
N GLY A 33 3.29 14.13 4.44
CA GLY A 33 2.76 13.61 5.70
C GLY A 33 3.08 14.51 6.89
N ALA A 34 4.30 15.05 6.98
CA ALA A 34 4.66 16.00 8.05
C ALA A 34 3.78 17.26 8.00
N VAL A 35 3.57 17.83 6.81
CA VAL A 35 2.69 19.00 6.65
C VAL A 35 1.23 18.65 6.96
N GLY A 36 0.75 17.48 6.53
CA GLY A 36 -0.59 16.99 6.88
C GLY A 36 -0.78 16.82 8.38
N TRP A 37 0.21 16.30 9.09
CA TRP A 37 0.21 16.16 10.55
C TRP A 37 0.16 17.53 11.26
N PHE A 38 0.98 18.49 10.83
CA PHE A 38 0.92 19.87 11.35
C PHE A 38 -0.44 20.51 11.09
N THR A 39 -1.00 20.30 9.90
CA THR A 39 -2.33 20.78 9.54
C THR A 39 -3.39 20.19 10.46
N ALA A 40 -3.34 18.88 10.74
CA ALA A 40 -4.26 18.21 11.66
C ALA A 40 -4.15 18.77 13.09
N LEU A 41 -2.94 19.02 13.58
CA LEU A 41 -2.70 19.62 14.89
C LEU A 41 -3.33 21.02 14.99
N ILE A 42 -3.07 21.88 14.02
CA ILE A 42 -3.59 23.26 14.00
C ILE A 42 -5.11 23.24 13.94
N VAL A 43 -5.68 22.45 13.04
CA VAL A 43 -7.14 22.35 12.87
C VAL A 43 -7.80 21.84 14.15
N ALA A 44 -7.26 20.76 14.75
CA ALA A 44 -7.79 20.18 15.97
C ALA A 44 -7.75 21.16 17.15
N ALA A 45 -6.64 21.87 17.34
CA ALA A 45 -6.46 22.81 18.44
C ALA A 45 -7.35 24.05 18.29
N VAL A 46 -7.36 24.67 17.10
CA VAL A 46 -7.98 25.99 16.88
C VAL A 46 -9.49 25.87 16.65
N PHE A 47 -9.95 24.87 15.89
CA PHE A 47 -11.35 24.81 15.44
C PHE A 47 -12.19 23.75 16.16
N PHE A 48 -11.56 22.68 16.66
CA PHE A 48 -12.26 21.59 17.35
C PHE A 48 -12.08 21.61 18.87
N GLY A 49 -11.31 22.56 19.41
CA GLY A 49 -11.13 22.72 20.86
C GLY A 49 -10.33 21.58 21.49
N ALA A 50 -9.45 20.92 20.74
CA ALA A 50 -8.60 19.87 21.27
C ALA A 50 -7.60 20.46 22.28
N GLY A 51 -7.83 20.18 23.56
CA GLY A 51 -6.93 20.60 24.64
C GLY A 51 -5.56 19.89 24.59
N PRO A 52 -4.55 20.41 25.30
CA PRO A 52 -3.19 19.85 25.29
C PRO A 52 -3.16 18.36 25.65
N GLN A 53 -3.95 17.95 26.63
CA GLN A 53 -4.03 16.55 27.08
C GLN A 53 -4.53 15.61 25.97
N LEU A 54 -5.57 16.00 25.23
CA LEU A 54 -6.10 15.20 24.12
C LEU A 54 -5.07 15.09 22.99
N LEU A 55 -4.38 16.19 22.67
CA LEU A 55 -3.32 16.19 21.65
C LEU A 55 -2.19 15.25 22.06
N THR A 56 -1.74 15.29 23.32
CA THR A 56 -0.69 14.38 23.82
C THR A 56 -1.11 12.92 23.70
N TYR A 57 -2.33 12.56 24.13
CA TYR A 57 -2.84 11.19 23.97
C TYR A 57 -2.91 10.75 22.51
N ALA A 58 -3.37 11.63 21.62
CA ALA A 58 -3.43 11.35 20.19
C ALA A 58 -2.03 11.11 19.60
N GLN A 59 -1.02 11.89 20.01
CA GLN A 59 0.36 11.68 19.57
C GLN A 59 0.94 10.35 20.08
N VAL A 60 0.75 10.02 21.35
CA VAL A 60 1.21 8.73 21.90
C VAL A 60 0.54 7.58 21.16
N LYS A 61 -0.78 7.65 20.92
CA LYS A 61 -1.50 6.65 20.13
C LYS A 61 -0.94 6.55 18.71
N ALA A 62 -0.67 7.68 18.05
CA ALA A 62 -0.10 7.70 16.71
C ALA A 62 1.28 7.03 16.65
N VAL A 63 2.14 7.26 17.65
CA VAL A 63 3.45 6.62 17.76
C VAL A 63 3.29 5.10 17.94
N LEU A 64 2.42 4.67 18.86
CA LEU A 64 2.17 3.24 19.10
C LEU A 64 1.64 2.52 17.84
N LEU A 65 0.67 3.13 17.15
CA LEU A 65 0.17 2.60 15.87
C LEU A 65 1.27 2.54 14.80
N SER A 66 2.14 3.55 14.75
CA SER A 66 3.26 3.56 13.80
C SER A 66 4.27 2.46 14.10
N LEU A 67 4.55 2.17 15.38
CA LEU A 67 5.43 1.08 15.80
C LEU A 67 4.85 -0.28 15.43
N ASP A 68 3.55 -0.48 15.60
CA ASP A 68 2.85 -1.71 15.21
C ASP A 68 2.97 -1.96 13.70
N VAL A 69 2.68 -0.93 12.89
CA VAL A 69 2.87 -1.00 11.43
C VAL A 69 4.34 -1.25 11.06
N LEU A 70 5.28 -0.57 11.71
CA LEU A 70 6.72 -0.76 11.46
C LEU A 70 7.16 -2.19 11.79
N TYR A 71 6.65 -2.78 12.87
CA TYR A 71 6.97 -4.16 13.26
C TYR A 71 6.50 -5.16 12.19
N ILE A 72 5.29 -4.97 11.66
CA ILE A 72 4.75 -5.80 10.57
C ILE A 72 5.61 -5.66 9.31
N ILE A 73 5.89 -4.42 8.88
CA ILE A 73 6.70 -4.17 7.67
C ILE A 73 8.12 -4.75 7.84
N TRP A 74 8.74 -4.54 9.00
CA TRP A 74 10.11 -4.98 9.26
C TRP A 74 10.22 -6.51 9.22
N THR A 75 9.33 -7.22 9.90
CA THR A 75 9.30 -8.69 9.90
C THR A 75 8.97 -9.26 8.52
N ALA A 76 8.03 -8.65 7.79
CA ALA A 76 7.70 -9.04 6.42
C ALA A 76 8.87 -8.83 5.45
N LEU A 77 9.54 -7.69 5.50
CA LEU A 77 10.72 -7.40 4.68
C LEU A 77 11.89 -8.31 5.05
N LEU A 78 12.09 -8.61 6.33
CA LEU A 78 13.11 -9.56 6.77
C LEU A 78 12.87 -10.95 6.17
N LEU A 79 11.65 -11.49 6.29
CA LEU A 79 11.28 -12.77 5.70
C LEU A 79 11.46 -12.75 4.17
N PHE A 80 10.99 -11.67 3.54
CA PHE A 80 11.10 -11.47 2.11
C PHE A 80 12.56 -11.48 1.62
N HIS A 81 13.44 -10.68 2.25
CA HIS A 81 14.85 -10.62 1.89
C HIS A 81 15.55 -11.95 2.18
N THR A 82 15.21 -12.62 3.28
CA THR A 82 15.75 -13.95 3.60
C THR A 82 15.35 -14.98 2.54
N ALA A 83 14.09 -14.99 2.10
CA ALA A 83 13.60 -15.88 1.04
C ALA A 83 14.20 -15.53 -0.33
N ALA A 84 14.42 -14.25 -0.60
CA ALA A 84 15.07 -13.79 -1.82
C ALA A 84 16.54 -14.24 -1.87
N GLU A 85 17.30 -14.04 -0.78
CA GLU A 85 18.70 -14.44 -0.65
C GLU A 85 18.87 -15.97 -0.71
N ALA A 86 17.92 -16.71 -0.13
CA ALA A 86 17.86 -18.18 -0.23
C ALA A 86 17.52 -18.68 -1.65
N GLY A 87 17.22 -17.80 -2.62
CA GLY A 87 16.86 -18.18 -3.98
C GLY A 87 15.46 -18.80 -4.12
N ALA A 88 14.59 -18.66 -3.11
CA ALA A 88 13.24 -19.19 -3.16
C ALA A 88 12.40 -18.47 -4.23
N LEU A 89 12.52 -17.14 -4.31
CA LEU A 89 11.80 -16.33 -5.30
C LEU A 89 12.17 -16.68 -6.74
N THR A 90 13.45 -16.87 -7.02
CA THR A 90 13.92 -17.25 -8.37
C THR A 90 13.50 -18.67 -8.72
N SER A 91 13.50 -19.58 -7.74
CA SER A 91 13.02 -20.95 -7.91
C SER A 91 11.51 -20.99 -8.23
N ILE A 92 10.69 -20.21 -7.51
CA ILE A 92 9.25 -20.07 -7.79
C ILE A 92 9.04 -19.47 -9.18
N GLY A 93 9.76 -18.41 -9.53
CA GLY A 93 9.68 -17.79 -10.86
C GLY A 93 9.98 -18.78 -11.98
N ARG A 94 11.05 -19.58 -11.85
CA ARG A 94 11.41 -20.63 -12.83
C ARG A 94 10.34 -21.71 -12.91
N ALA A 95 9.83 -22.17 -11.78
CA ALA A 95 8.77 -23.18 -11.74
C ALA A 95 7.51 -22.71 -12.47
N LEU A 96 7.10 -21.45 -12.27
CA LEU A 96 5.94 -20.87 -12.96
C LEU A 96 6.18 -20.76 -14.48
N THR A 97 7.40 -20.42 -14.91
CA THR A 97 7.71 -20.34 -16.35
C THR A 97 7.81 -21.70 -17.02
N ALA A 98 8.14 -22.75 -16.27
CA ALA A 98 8.17 -24.11 -16.77
C ALA A 98 6.77 -24.68 -17.05
N LEU A 99 5.71 -24.06 -16.52
CA LEU A 99 4.33 -24.48 -16.75
C LEU A 99 3.88 -24.27 -18.20
N THR A 100 4.44 -23.29 -18.91
CA THR A 100 4.01 -22.95 -20.26
C THR A 100 5.15 -22.35 -21.09
N PRO A 101 5.29 -22.77 -22.37
CA PRO A 101 6.23 -22.14 -23.30
C PRO A 101 5.70 -20.82 -23.88
N ASP A 102 4.41 -20.51 -23.72
CA ASP A 102 3.79 -19.31 -24.27
C ASP A 102 4.19 -18.05 -23.47
N ARG A 103 4.83 -17.09 -24.14
CA ARG A 103 5.24 -15.81 -23.54
C ARG A 103 4.07 -15.00 -23.00
N MET A 104 2.92 -14.99 -23.65
CA MET A 104 1.75 -14.26 -23.15
C MET A 104 1.29 -14.84 -21.81
N MET A 105 1.22 -16.17 -21.73
CA MET A 105 0.82 -16.88 -20.52
C MET A 105 1.86 -16.71 -19.40
N GLN A 106 3.16 -16.73 -19.70
CA GLN A 106 4.22 -16.41 -18.73
C GLN A 106 4.08 -14.98 -18.18
N GLY A 107 3.77 -14.02 -19.05
CA GLY A 107 3.49 -12.64 -18.67
C GLY A 107 2.32 -12.54 -17.70
N LEU A 108 1.24 -13.28 -17.93
CA LEU A 108 0.09 -13.35 -17.02
C LEU A 108 0.44 -14.05 -15.70
N LEU A 109 1.15 -15.18 -15.74
CA LEU A 109 1.55 -15.92 -14.55
C LEU A 109 2.42 -15.07 -13.63
N LEU A 110 3.38 -14.33 -14.18
CA LEU A 110 4.32 -13.54 -13.37
C LEU A 110 3.83 -12.12 -13.10
N GLY A 111 3.35 -11.43 -14.13
CA GLY A 111 2.91 -10.04 -14.04
C GLY A 111 1.56 -9.89 -13.34
N TRP A 112 0.66 -10.85 -13.47
CA TRP A 112 -0.67 -10.80 -12.84
C TRP A 112 -0.77 -11.69 -11.60
N LEU A 113 -0.63 -13.01 -11.75
CA LEU A 113 -0.88 -13.96 -10.67
C LEU A 113 0.18 -13.90 -9.56
N PHE A 114 1.46 -13.99 -9.92
CA PHE A 114 2.55 -13.95 -8.95
C PHE A 114 2.67 -12.58 -8.27
N ALA A 115 2.51 -11.49 -9.03
CA ALA A 115 2.45 -10.14 -8.45
C ALA A 115 1.28 -10.01 -7.45
N SER A 116 0.11 -10.57 -7.77
CA SER A 116 -1.05 -10.57 -6.86
C SER A 116 -0.80 -11.39 -5.60
N PHE A 117 -0.19 -12.56 -5.74
CA PHE A 117 0.20 -13.42 -4.61
C PHE A 117 1.16 -12.71 -3.66
N LEU A 118 2.22 -12.08 -4.19
CA LEU A 118 3.16 -11.32 -3.37
C LEU A 118 2.48 -10.13 -2.69
N GLN A 119 1.53 -9.47 -3.36
CA GLN A 119 0.79 -8.35 -2.79
C GLN A 119 -0.06 -8.81 -1.61
N GLY A 120 -0.73 -9.95 -1.74
CA GLY A 120 -1.57 -10.54 -0.69
C GLY A 120 -0.77 -10.93 0.55
N MET A 121 0.43 -11.50 0.37
CA MET A 121 1.28 -11.96 1.47
C MET A 121 2.04 -10.82 2.16
N GLY A 122 2.67 -9.94 1.38
CA GLY A 122 3.64 -8.96 1.90
C GLY A 122 3.15 -7.52 1.91
N GLY A 123 2.29 -7.12 0.97
CA GLY A 123 1.88 -5.71 0.80
C GLY A 123 3.03 -4.76 0.40
N PHE A 124 2.78 -3.46 0.53
CA PHE A 124 3.80 -2.39 0.46
C PHE A 124 4.62 -2.23 -0.84
N GLY A 125 4.09 -2.67 -1.99
CA GLY A 125 4.73 -2.42 -3.30
C GLY A 125 5.89 -3.35 -3.64
N VAL A 126 6.20 -4.32 -2.76
CA VAL A 126 7.14 -5.43 -2.98
C VAL A 126 6.89 -6.19 -4.30
N PRO A 127 5.64 -6.45 -4.74
CA PRO A 127 5.39 -7.24 -5.94
C PRO A 127 6.05 -6.69 -7.20
N VAL A 128 6.02 -5.36 -7.37
CA VAL A 128 6.57 -4.71 -8.56
C VAL A 128 8.09 -4.84 -8.58
N ALA A 129 8.72 -4.67 -7.42
CA ALA A 129 10.17 -4.78 -7.26
C ALA A 129 10.70 -6.20 -7.57
N VAL A 130 9.84 -7.22 -7.54
CA VAL A 130 10.22 -8.62 -7.76
C VAL A 130 9.79 -9.14 -9.12
N ALA A 131 8.51 -8.94 -9.46
CA ALA A 131 7.94 -9.48 -10.69
C ALA A 131 8.60 -8.85 -11.92
N ALA A 132 8.92 -7.55 -11.89
CA ALA A 132 9.53 -6.88 -13.02
C ALA A 132 10.96 -7.40 -13.34
N PRO A 133 11.91 -7.52 -12.38
CA PRO A 133 13.20 -8.14 -12.65
C PRO A 133 13.11 -9.60 -13.11
N LEU A 134 12.19 -10.38 -12.56
CA LEU A 134 11.97 -11.76 -13.00
C LEU A 134 11.51 -11.82 -14.46
N LEU A 135 10.54 -10.98 -14.84
CA LEU A 135 10.10 -10.86 -16.24
C LEU A 135 11.25 -10.43 -17.17
N VAL A 136 12.09 -9.47 -16.75
CA VAL A 136 13.28 -9.08 -17.54
C VAL A 136 14.26 -10.23 -17.69
N SER A 137 14.50 -11.01 -16.63
CA SER A 137 15.41 -12.17 -16.67
C SER A 137 14.96 -13.27 -17.63
N LEU A 138 13.68 -13.30 -17.99
CA LEU A 138 13.08 -14.23 -18.95
C LEU A 138 13.09 -13.69 -20.40
N GLY A 139 13.68 -12.51 -20.61
CA GLY A 139 13.82 -11.89 -21.92
C GLY A 139 12.60 -11.07 -22.36
N PHE A 140 11.79 -10.59 -21.42
CA PHE A 140 10.85 -9.49 -21.70
C PHE A 140 11.60 -8.16 -21.72
N SER A 141 11.15 -7.23 -22.57
CA SER A 141 11.70 -5.88 -22.58
C SER A 141 11.41 -5.19 -21.23
N PRO A 142 12.34 -4.38 -20.68
CA PRO A 142 12.20 -3.76 -19.36
C PRO A 142 10.92 -2.94 -19.18
N ILE A 143 10.51 -2.18 -20.18
CA ILE A 143 9.32 -1.33 -20.08
C ILE A 143 8.05 -2.18 -19.97
N PRO A 144 7.76 -3.13 -20.89
CA PRO A 144 6.65 -4.07 -20.72
C PRO A 144 6.68 -4.85 -19.41
N ALA A 145 7.86 -5.29 -18.95
CA ALA A 145 7.99 -6.04 -17.69
C ALA A 145 7.50 -5.21 -16.49
N VAL A 146 7.93 -3.95 -16.39
CA VAL A 146 7.50 -3.03 -15.34
C VAL A 146 6.00 -2.72 -15.48
N VAL A 147 5.52 -2.46 -16.69
CA VAL A 147 4.09 -2.18 -16.92
C VAL A 147 3.22 -3.38 -16.52
N MET A 148 3.57 -4.59 -16.91
CA MET A 148 2.83 -5.80 -16.52
C MET A 148 2.79 -5.98 -15.00
N ALA A 149 3.93 -5.80 -14.33
CA ALA A 149 4.01 -5.90 -12.88
C ALA A 149 3.20 -4.80 -12.16
N LEU A 150 3.22 -3.56 -12.69
CA LEU A 150 2.42 -2.44 -12.17
C LEU A 150 0.92 -2.67 -12.36
N VAL A 151 0.52 -3.20 -13.50
CA VAL A 151 -0.89 -3.52 -13.80
C VAL A 151 -1.40 -4.60 -12.84
N GLY A 152 -0.65 -5.69 -12.67
CA GLY A 152 -1.02 -6.74 -11.71
C GLY A 152 -1.05 -6.25 -10.26
N HIS A 153 -0.08 -5.42 -9.88
CA HIS A 153 -0.06 -4.78 -8.56
C HIS A 153 -1.27 -3.86 -8.33
N GLY A 154 -1.67 -3.09 -9.35
CA GLY A 154 -2.77 -2.13 -9.26
C GLY A 154 -4.11 -2.77 -8.86
N TRP A 155 -4.44 -3.94 -9.42
CA TRP A 155 -5.62 -4.70 -8.98
C TRP A 155 -5.42 -5.34 -7.61
N ALA A 156 -4.25 -5.95 -7.40
CA ALA A 156 -3.98 -6.73 -6.21
C ALA A 156 -3.89 -5.91 -4.92
N VAL A 157 -3.68 -4.59 -5.02
CA VAL A 157 -3.51 -3.70 -3.86
C VAL A 157 -4.69 -3.78 -2.89
N ASN A 158 -5.90 -4.01 -3.41
CA ASN A 158 -7.13 -4.17 -2.63
C ASN A 158 -7.09 -5.40 -1.71
N PHE A 159 -6.32 -6.42 -2.08
CA PHE A 159 -6.16 -7.68 -1.36
C PHE A 159 -4.87 -7.72 -0.52
N GLY A 160 -4.17 -6.59 -0.39
CA GLY A 160 -2.98 -6.50 0.45
C GLY A 160 -3.24 -6.84 1.92
N SER A 161 -2.20 -7.32 2.61
CA SER A 161 -2.29 -7.74 4.01
C SER A 161 -3.39 -8.78 4.25
N LEU A 162 -3.43 -9.84 3.43
CA LEU A 162 -4.47 -10.88 3.48
C LEU A 162 -5.90 -10.33 3.35
N ALA A 163 -6.06 -9.31 2.51
CA ALA A 163 -7.33 -8.65 2.22
C ALA A 163 -8.00 -7.99 3.44
N THR A 164 -7.26 -7.59 4.49
CA THR A 164 -7.82 -6.97 5.69
C THR A 164 -8.68 -5.74 5.40
N SER A 165 -8.26 -4.88 4.48
CA SER A 165 -9.03 -3.71 4.05
C SER A 165 -10.35 -4.11 3.36
N PHE A 166 -10.30 -5.12 2.48
CA PHE A 166 -11.49 -5.64 1.80
C PHE A 166 -12.45 -6.34 2.77
N GLN A 167 -11.93 -7.12 3.72
CA GLN A 167 -12.71 -7.73 4.80
C GLN A 167 -13.38 -6.69 5.69
N THR A 168 -12.69 -5.57 5.97
CA THR A 168 -13.27 -4.45 6.71
C THR A 168 -14.39 -3.78 5.91
N LEU A 169 -14.21 -3.60 4.59
CA LEU A 169 -15.23 -3.05 3.72
C LEU A 169 -16.49 -3.93 3.68
N LEU A 170 -16.33 -5.25 3.55
CA LEU A 170 -17.43 -6.22 3.64
C LEU A 170 -18.19 -6.10 4.97
N ALA A 171 -17.44 -6.06 6.09
CA ALA A 171 -18.02 -6.00 7.43
C ALA A 171 -18.78 -4.69 7.70
N VAL A 172 -18.33 -3.55 7.15
CA VAL A 172 -18.96 -2.24 7.37
C VAL A 172 -20.15 -2.01 6.44
N THR A 173 -20.06 -2.45 5.18
CA THR A 173 -21.12 -2.22 4.17
C THR A 173 -22.21 -3.29 4.19
N ASN A 174 -21.90 -4.47 4.71
CA ASN A 174 -22.77 -5.65 4.67
C ASN A 174 -23.20 -6.03 3.23
N LEU A 175 -22.38 -5.69 2.25
CA LEU A 175 -22.56 -6.05 0.84
C LEU A 175 -21.75 -7.33 0.51
N PRO A 176 -22.22 -8.18 -0.41
CA PRO A 176 -21.45 -9.33 -0.87
C PRO A 176 -20.24 -8.87 -1.70
N GLY A 177 -19.14 -9.61 -1.63
CA GLY A 177 -17.90 -9.27 -2.34
C GLY A 177 -18.01 -9.28 -3.87
N GLU A 178 -19.06 -9.86 -4.44
CA GLU A 178 -19.35 -9.79 -5.87
C GLU A 178 -19.79 -8.40 -6.33
N LEU A 179 -20.30 -7.57 -5.40
CA LEU A 179 -20.75 -6.21 -5.64
C LEU A 179 -19.67 -5.15 -5.35
N LEU A 180 -18.55 -5.52 -4.71
CA LEU A 180 -17.47 -4.63 -4.27
C LEU A 180 -16.20 -4.82 -5.10
#